data_AF-A0A2V5ZQ65-F1
#
_entry.id   AF-A0A2V5ZQ65-F1
#
_cell.length_a   1.000
_cell.length_b   1.000
_cell.length_c   1.000
_cell.angle_alpha   90.00
_cell.angle_beta   90.00
_cell.angle_gamma   90.00
#
_symmetry.space_group_name_H-M   'P 1'
#
loop_
_entity.id
_entity.type
_entity.pdbx_description
1 polymer ?
#
loop_
_entity_poly.entity_id
_entity_poly.type
_entity_poly.pdbx_seq_one_letter_code
_entity_poly.pdbx_strand_id
1 'polypeptide(L)' 'KLRDDLAPPEFVLFVNDPRLTTETYRRYLEARIREAEPYPGLPIILTLRARARNVSRR' A
#
# COMPACT_ATOMS: atom_id res chain seq x y z
N LYS A 1 -19.91 -20.79 5.69
CA LYS A 1 -19.63 -19.47 5.08
C LYS A 1 -18.57 -18.80 5.94
N LEU A 2 -17.29 -18.91 5.56
CA LEU A 2 -16.24 -18.11 6.20
C LEU A 2 -16.57 -16.65 5.87
N ARG A 3 -16.56 -15.80 6.90
CA ARG A 3 -16.86 -14.36 6.89
C ARG A 3 -16.40 -13.67 5.60
N ASP A 4 -17.34 -13.32 4.73
CA ASP A 4 -17.14 -12.62 3.45
C ASP A 4 -17.17 -11.08 3.63
N ASP A 5 -17.47 -10.61 4.85
CA ASP A 5 -17.83 -9.21 5.12
C ASP A 5 -16.65 -8.27 5.46
N LEU A 6 -15.41 -8.75 5.47
CA LEU A 6 -14.24 -7.93 5.83
C LEU A 6 -13.13 -8.11 4.80
N ALA A 7 -13.26 -7.41 3.67
CA ALA A 7 -12.16 -7.30 2.71
C ALA A 7 -10.97 -6.58 3.38
N PRO A 8 -9.74 -7.11 3.27
CA PRO A 8 -8.57 -6.44 3.81
C PRO A 8 -8.36 -5.09 3.11
N PRO A 9 -7.99 -4.03 3.85
CA PRO A 9 -7.75 -2.73 3.26
C PRO A 9 -6.52 -2.76 2.34
N GLU A 10 -6.72 -2.41 1.07
CA GLU A 10 -5.66 -2.29 0.07
C GLU A 10 -5.28 -0.82 -0.17
N PHE A 11 -3.99 -0.52 -0.04
CA PHE A 11 -3.40 0.78 -0.33
C PHE A 11 -2.44 0.67 -1.50
N VAL A 12 -2.67 1.47 -2.55
CA VAL A 12 -1.79 1.55 -3.71
C VAL A 12 -0.96 2.82 -3.63
N LEU A 13 0.35 2.68 -3.45
CA LEU A 13 1.29 3.80 -3.42
C LEU A 13 2.00 3.95 -4.76
N PHE A 14 1.85 5.12 -5.38
CA PHE A 14 2.50 5.46 -6.64
C PHE A 14 3.89 6.06 -6.40
N VAL A 15 4.93 5.27 -6.66
CA VAL A 15 6.34 5.62 -6.47
C VAL A 15 7.07 5.79 -7.80
N ASN A 16 8.29 6.35 -7.75
CA ASN A 16 9.12 6.51 -8.95
C ASN A 16 9.64 5.15 -9.45
N ASP A 17 10.22 4.34 -8.56
CA ASP A 17 10.62 2.96 -8.83
C ASP A 17 10.38 2.11 -7.57
N PRO A 18 9.56 1.05 -7.63
CA PRO A 18 9.31 0.15 -6.50
C PRO A 18 10.58 -0.48 -5.91
N ARG A 19 11.62 -0.68 -6.72
CA ARG A 19 12.89 -1.30 -6.30
C ARG A 19 13.72 -0.41 -5.37
N LEU A 20 13.48 0.89 -5.40
CA LEU A 20 14.11 1.84 -4.48
C LEU A 20 13.46 1.84 -3.10
N THR A 21 12.32 1.16 -2.95
CA THR A 21 11.62 1.05 -1.66
C THR A 21 12.11 -0.17 -0.91
N THR A 22 12.66 0.03 0.27
CA THR A 22 13.11 -1.06 1.14
C THR A 22 11.95 -1.69 1.90
N GLU A 23 12.10 -2.95 2.31
CA GLU A 23 11.12 -3.63 3.16
C GLU A 23 10.94 -2.89 4.51
N THR A 24 12.02 -2.36 5.09
CA THR A 24 11.95 -1.57 6.32
C THR A 24 11.07 -0.32 6.15
N TYR A 25 11.22 0.39 5.02
CA TYR A 25 10.39 1.55 4.75
C TYR A 25 8.93 1.15 4.49
N ARG A 26 8.69 0.02 3.84
CA ARG A 26 7.34 -0.53 3.66
C ARG A 26 6.64 -0.82 4.99
N ARG A 27 7.33 -1.48 5.93
CA ARG A 27 6.83 -1.74 7.30
C ARG A 27 6.58 -0.46 8.07
N TYR A 28 7.47 0.53 7.94
CA TYR A 28 7.27 1.85 8.53
C TYR A 28 5.97 2.47 8.02
N LEU A 29 5.75 2.50 6.70
CA LEU A 29 4.52 3.04 6.12
C LEU A 29 3.28 2.28 6.61
N GLU A 30 3.35 0.95 6.72
CA GLU A 30 2.25 0.14 7.24
C GLU A 30 1.91 0.48 8.70
N ALA A 31 2.93 0.67 9.56
CA ALA A 31 2.75 1.12 10.93
C ALA A 31 2.12 2.52 10.99
N ARG A 32 2.58 3.45 10.15
CA ARG A 32 2.00 4.81 10.05
C ARG A 32 0.53 4.79 9.61
N ILE A 33 0.16 3.90 8.70
CA ILE A 33 -1.24 3.70 8.28
C ILE A 33 -2.07 3.18 9.46
N ARG A 34 -1.56 2.17 10.20
CA ARG A 34 -2.24 1.63 11.40
C ARG A 34 -2.44 2.67 12.50
N GLU A 35 -1.51 3.61 12.65
CA GLU A 35 -1.61 4.70 13.62
C GLU A 35 -2.66 5.74 13.22
N ALA A 36 -2.86 5.96 11.92
CA ALA A 36 -3.86 6.89 11.41
C ALA A 36 -5.26 6.28 11.39
N GLU A 37 -5.38 5.02 10.97
CA GLU A 37 -6.63 4.25 10.96
C GLU A 37 -6.34 2.82 11.46
N PRO A 38 -6.78 2.45 12.67
CA PRO A 38 -6.52 1.14 13.22
C PRO A 38 -7.40 0.09 12.53
N TYR A 39 -6.75 -0.86 11.85
CA TYR A 39 -7.39 -2.06 11.28
C TYR A 39 -7.10 -3.29 12.16
N PRO A 40 -7.77 -3.45 13.32
CA PRO A 40 -7.49 -4.54 14.25
C PRO A 40 -7.88 -5.89 13.66
N GLY A 41 -6.96 -6.85 13.69
CA GLY A 41 -7.20 -8.20 13.17
C GLY A 41 -7.26 -8.31 11.65
N LEU A 42 -7.10 -7.22 10.90
CA LEU A 42 -7.02 -7.24 9.44
C LEU A 42 -5.57 -7.02 8.97
N PRO A 43 -5.12 -7.78 7.96
CA PRO A 43 -3.87 -7.48 7.27
C PRO A 43 -4.04 -6.24 6.39
N ILE A 44 -3.05 -5.36 6.37
CA ILE A 44 -3.01 -4.22 5.45
C ILE A 44 -2.22 -4.65 4.21
N ILE A 45 -2.83 -4.47 3.03
CA ILE A 45 -2.18 -4.79 1.76
C ILE A 45 -1.60 -3.49 1.21
N LEU A 46 -0.27 -3.35 1.24
CA LEU A 46 0.44 -2.21 0.65
C LEU A 46 1.10 -2.61 -0.68
N THR A 47 0.57 -2.09 -1.79
CA THR A 47 1.04 -2.34 -3.16
C THR A 47 1.78 -1.12 -3.69
N LEU A 48 3.03 -1.31 -4.13
CA LEU A 48 3.81 -0.25 -4.77
C LEU A 48 3.63 -0.32 -6.30
N ARG A 49 3.24 0.79 -6.91
CA ARG A 49 3.17 0.91 -8.37
C ARG A 49 4.11 2.00 -8.86
N ALA A 50 4.92 1.68 -9.87
CA ALA A 50 5.67 2.70 -10.58
C ALA A 50 4.68 3.65 -11.26
N ARG A 51 4.95 4.97 -11.20
CA ARG A 51 4.21 5.92 -12.03
C ARG A 51 4.48 5.59 -13.50
N ALA A 52 3.43 5.38 -14.28
CA ALA A 52 3.56 5.37 -15.72
C ALA A 52 4.10 6.75 -16.14
N ARG A 53 5.27 6.78 -16.77
CA ARG A 53 5.78 8.00 -17.39
C ARG A 53 4.75 8.36 -18.45
N ASN A 54 3.97 9.39 -18.20
CA ASN A 54 3.02 9.90 -19.16
C ASN A 54 3.85 10.56 -20.28
N VAL A 55 4.33 9.77 -21.25
CA VAL A 55 4.97 10.25 -22.48
C VAL A 55 3.87 10.77 -23.41
N SER A 56 3.02 11.67 -22.88
CA SER A 56 1.85 12.22 -23.56
C SER A 56 1.56 13.59 -22.97
N ARG A 57 2.41 14.56 -23.35
CA ARG A 57 2.08 15.97 -23.64
C ARG A 57 3.38 16.77 -23.73
N ARG A 58 4.03 16.68 -24.90
CA ARG A 58 4.58 17.83 -25.62
C ARG A 58 4.62 17.47 -27.09
#